data_AF-A0A5B0PYS1-F1
#
_entry.id   AF-A0A5B0PYS1-F1
#
_cell.length_a   1.000
_cell.length_b   1.000
_cell.length_c   1.000
_cell.angle_alpha   90.00
_cell.angle_beta   90.00
_cell.angle_gamma   90.00
#
_symmetry.space_group_name_H-M   'P 1'
#
loop_
_entity.id
_entity.type
_entity.pdbx_description
1 polymer ?
#
loop_
_entity_poly.entity_id
_entity_poly.type
_entity_poly.pdbx_seq_one_letter_code
_entity_poly.pdbx_strand_id
1 'polypeptide(L)'
;MRPDFQYISPDSRFLYLQRIVFETVHYFYKHNLIDTTNLGSLFNEFHTMGDISRYIFQSYKFIQQGNNKLLPLSSKNVLNYWHYFPFMDMLEGLGEEYKEKFSTEHIKIGFAHNISPIHKQNKEIRDQIIFFQLTLLDKDYVMKNLRGGNHQLYYKDVYEELQDDALEEAIQMFTNFHTTREPEKYHVELEHLFQIIENQKDYQRARFSRLPGPGNGFEEKFDLMSSGGQIRANIERMQIYIHNNFKKFEWPFPFSYSQRNIEVSKKNIEEIRILAKHLKMLESEYLENKKPISPDEPLYIYSQHKIITDKINDIKEDIINSTKYYEKYLSSSLKISPAYWLETVTNWFKEKVN
;
A
#
# COMPACT_ATOMS: atom_id res chain seq x y z
N MET A 1 -31.81 12.78 -7.39
CA MET A 1 -30.34 12.75 -7.62
C MET A 1 -29.70 13.75 -6.67
N ARG A 2 -28.66 13.38 -5.91
CA ARG A 2 -27.96 14.35 -5.04
C ARG A 2 -27.33 15.46 -5.90
N PRO A 3 -27.38 16.74 -5.49
CA PRO A 3 -26.84 17.88 -6.25
C PRO A 3 -25.33 17.78 -6.54
N ASP A 4 -24.62 16.95 -5.79
CA ASP A 4 -23.16 16.87 -5.74
C ASP A 4 -22.55 16.10 -6.92
N PHE A 5 -23.37 15.39 -7.71
CA PHE A 5 -22.90 14.53 -8.81
C PHE A 5 -22.37 15.28 -10.03
N GLN A 6 -22.78 16.55 -10.22
CA GLN A 6 -22.43 17.31 -11.41
C GLN A 6 -20.97 17.83 -11.41
N TYR A 7 -20.35 17.93 -10.23
CA TYR A 7 -18.97 18.45 -10.07
C TYR A 7 -17.90 17.36 -9.96
N ILE A 8 -18.30 16.10 -10.02
CA ILE A 8 -17.41 14.94 -9.88
C ILE A 8 -16.87 14.55 -11.27
N SER A 9 -15.55 14.34 -11.40
CA SER A 9 -14.92 13.91 -12.67
C SER A 9 -15.54 12.59 -13.17
N PRO A 10 -15.57 12.33 -14.49
CA PRO A 10 -16.10 11.08 -15.04
C PRO A 10 -15.50 9.83 -14.38
N ASP A 11 -14.19 9.82 -14.14
CA ASP A 11 -13.47 8.71 -13.47
C ASP A 11 -14.00 8.47 -12.04
N SER A 12 -14.29 9.54 -11.31
CA SER A 12 -14.81 9.46 -9.95
C SER A 12 -16.26 8.98 -9.90
N ARG A 13 -17.08 9.34 -10.91
CA ARG A 13 -18.45 8.82 -11.05
C ARG A 13 -18.43 7.32 -11.34
N PHE A 14 -17.49 6.88 -12.18
CA PHE A 14 -17.32 5.46 -12.51
C PHE A 14 -16.90 4.64 -11.28
N LEU A 15 -15.92 5.11 -10.50
CA LEU A 15 -15.53 4.46 -9.23
C LEU A 15 -16.71 4.37 -8.24
N TYR A 16 -17.53 5.42 -8.15
CA TYR A 16 -18.71 5.40 -7.29
C TYR A 16 -19.77 4.37 -7.75
N LEU A 17 -19.97 4.23 -9.06
CA LEU A 17 -20.86 3.19 -9.61
C LEU A 17 -20.32 1.79 -9.32
N GLN A 18 -19.03 1.55 -9.55
CA GLN A 18 -18.38 0.27 -9.21
C GLN A 18 -18.53 -0.07 -7.73
N ARG A 19 -18.34 0.91 -6.86
CA ARG A 19 -18.56 0.77 -5.41
C ARG A 19 -19.97 0.26 -5.10
N ILE A 20 -21.00 0.91 -5.64
CA ILE A 20 -22.40 0.54 -5.38
C ILE A 20 -22.67 -0.89 -5.86
N VAL A 21 -22.17 -1.26 -7.04
CA VAL A 21 -22.34 -2.61 -7.57
C VAL A 21 -21.74 -3.64 -6.62
N PHE A 22 -20.48 -3.45 -6.20
CA PHE A 22 -19.85 -4.38 -5.27
C PHE A 22 -20.54 -4.39 -3.90
N GLU A 23 -20.90 -3.24 -3.33
CA GLU A 23 -21.64 -3.15 -2.05
C GLU A 23 -22.97 -3.91 -2.12
N THR A 24 -23.64 -3.88 -3.27
CA THR A 24 -24.88 -4.62 -3.51
C THR A 24 -24.63 -6.13 -3.56
N VAL A 25 -23.60 -6.57 -4.29
CA VAL A 25 -23.21 -7.99 -4.34
C VAL A 25 -22.86 -8.52 -2.94
N HIS A 26 -22.12 -7.73 -2.15
CA HIS A 26 -21.82 -8.07 -0.75
C HIS A 26 -23.05 -8.14 0.13
N TYR A 27 -23.97 -7.19 -0.01
CA TYR A 27 -25.24 -7.25 0.70
C TYR A 27 -26.00 -8.54 0.38
N PHE A 28 -26.09 -8.91 -0.91
CA PHE A 28 -26.73 -10.17 -1.31
C PHE A 28 -26.04 -11.39 -0.72
N TYR A 29 -24.71 -11.43 -0.73
CA TYR A 29 -23.96 -12.53 -0.15
C TYR A 29 -24.18 -12.62 1.37
N LYS A 30 -24.00 -11.51 2.08
CA LYS A 30 -24.12 -11.44 3.55
C LYS A 30 -25.50 -11.84 4.07
N HIS A 31 -26.55 -11.58 3.28
CA HIS A 31 -27.93 -11.91 3.63
C HIS A 31 -28.43 -13.21 2.99
N ASN A 32 -27.53 -14.04 2.45
CA ASN A 32 -27.84 -15.32 1.79
C ASN A 32 -28.86 -15.19 0.64
N LEU A 33 -28.87 -14.06 -0.06
CA LEU A 33 -29.69 -13.82 -1.25
C LEU A 33 -28.99 -14.32 -2.53
N ILE A 34 -27.68 -14.56 -2.46
CA ILE A 34 -26.88 -15.30 -3.44
C ILE A 34 -26.04 -16.32 -2.68
N ASP A 35 -25.93 -17.53 -3.21
CA ASP A 35 -25.08 -18.58 -2.63
C ASP A 35 -23.62 -18.47 -3.12
N THR A 36 -22.73 -19.21 -2.48
CA THR A 36 -21.30 -19.24 -2.82
C THR A 36 -21.02 -19.74 -4.23
N THR A 37 -21.85 -20.66 -4.76
CA THR A 37 -21.69 -21.21 -6.11
C THR A 37 -21.97 -20.15 -7.17
N ASN A 38 -23.10 -19.46 -7.06
CA ASN A 38 -23.48 -18.39 -7.98
C ASN A 38 -22.53 -17.20 -7.89
N LEU A 39 -22.09 -16.86 -6.67
CA LEU A 39 -21.06 -15.84 -6.47
C LEU A 39 -19.73 -16.25 -7.12
N GLY A 40 -19.30 -17.49 -6.94
CA GLY A 40 -18.07 -18.02 -7.55
C GLY A 40 -18.11 -17.99 -9.08
N SER A 41 -19.26 -18.34 -9.67
CA SER A 41 -19.47 -18.25 -11.14
C SER A 41 -19.28 -16.82 -11.63
N LEU A 42 -19.88 -15.85 -10.96
CA LEU A 42 -19.79 -14.44 -11.32
C LEU A 42 -18.32 -13.95 -11.29
N PHE A 43 -17.55 -14.37 -10.28
CA PHE A 43 -16.15 -14.00 -10.14
C PHE A 43 -15.23 -14.63 -11.20
N ASN A 44 -15.57 -15.83 -11.69
CA ASN A 44 -14.77 -16.53 -12.70
C ASN A 44 -15.15 -16.14 -14.14
N GLU A 45 -16.42 -15.91 -14.44
CA GLU A 45 -16.90 -15.72 -15.82
C GLU A 45 -16.68 -14.31 -16.36
N PHE A 46 -16.72 -13.28 -15.50
CA PHE A 46 -16.76 -11.87 -15.94
C PHE A 46 -15.51 -11.07 -15.62
N HIS A 47 -14.38 -11.73 -15.35
CA HIS A 47 -13.14 -11.08 -14.88
C HIS A 47 -13.36 -10.16 -13.65
N THR A 48 -14.42 -10.40 -12.88
CA THR A 48 -14.86 -9.52 -11.79
C THR A 48 -13.79 -9.40 -10.71
N MET A 49 -12.93 -10.41 -10.56
CA MET A 49 -11.78 -10.35 -9.67
C MET A 49 -10.83 -9.18 -10.03
N GLY A 50 -10.49 -9.04 -11.31
CA GLY A 50 -9.66 -7.94 -11.80
C GLY A 50 -10.37 -6.59 -11.66
N ASP A 51 -11.69 -6.54 -11.86
CA ASP A 51 -12.47 -5.31 -11.70
C ASP A 51 -12.54 -4.83 -10.25
N ILE A 52 -12.71 -5.76 -9.30
CA ILE A 52 -12.68 -5.47 -7.86
C ILE A 52 -11.30 -4.96 -7.46
N SER A 53 -10.24 -5.68 -7.82
CA SER A 53 -8.86 -5.27 -7.53
C SER A 53 -8.56 -3.89 -8.13
N ARG A 54 -9.05 -3.62 -9.35
CA ARG A 54 -8.90 -2.31 -10.02
C ARG A 54 -9.60 -1.21 -9.27
N TYR A 55 -10.85 -1.46 -8.87
CA TYR A 55 -11.64 -0.52 -8.10
C TYR A 55 -10.96 -0.15 -6.79
N ILE A 56 -10.43 -1.12 -6.03
CA ILE A 56 -9.73 -0.85 -4.76
C ILE A 56 -8.51 0.04 -5.01
N PHE A 57 -7.65 -0.39 -5.92
CA PHE A 57 -6.40 0.29 -6.17
C PHE A 57 -6.64 1.71 -6.69
N GLN A 58 -7.59 1.88 -7.60
CA GLN A 58 -7.96 3.19 -8.14
C GLN A 58 -8.67 4.06 -7.12
N SER A 59 -9.50 3.50 -6.25
CA SER A 59 -10.15 4.26 -5.17
C SER A 59 -9.12 4.77 -4.17
N TYR A 60 -8.17 3.92 -3.77
CA TYR A 60 -7.05 4.34 -2.95
C TYR A 60 -6.24 5.44 -3.64
N LYS A 61 -5.82 5.20 -4.89
CA LYS A 61 -5.06 6.16 -5.69
C LYS A 61 -5.81 7.48 -5.82
N PHE A 62 -7.11 7.47 -6.07
CA PHE A 62 -7.92 8.69 -6.19
C PHE A 62 -7.93 9.49 -4.88
N ILE A 63 -8.18 8.83 -3.75
CA ILE A 63 -8.16 9.47 -2.42
C ILE A 63 -6.77 10.06 -2.12
N GLN A 64 -5.69 9.34 -2.46
CA GLN A 64 -4.33 9.81 -2.18
C GLN A 64 -3.82 10.84 -3.20
N GLN A 65 -4.20 10.77 -4.47
CA GLN A 65 -3.79 11.72 -5.51
C GLN A 65 -4.47 13.08 -5.36
N GLY A 66 -5.71 13.12 -4.86
CA GLY A 66 -6.39 14.36 -4.53
C GLY A 66 -5.80 15.08 -3.30
N ASN A 67 -5.08 14.35 -2.44
CA ASN A 67 -4.58 14.87 -1.17
C ASN A 67 -3.07 15.09 -1.15
N ASN A 68 -2.23 14.08 -1.43
CA ASN A 68 -0.80 14.12 -1.12
C ASN A 68 0.14 13.35 -2.08
N LYS A 69 -0.39 12.65 -3.10
CA LYS A 69 0.37 11.79 -4.05
C LYS A 69 1.26 10.71 -3.37
N LEU A 70 0.94 10.32 -2.14
CA LEU A 70 1.65 9.27 -1.42
C LEU A 70 1.08 7.89 -1.80
N LEU A 71 1.79 7.17 -2.67
CA LEU A 71 1.54 5.75 -2.91
C LEU A 71 2.59 4.92 -2.14
N PRO A 72 2.17 3.86 -1.42
CA PRO A 72 3.09 2.92 -0.81
C PRO A 72 3.99 2.29 -1.86
N LEU A 73 5.22 1.93 -1.49
CA LEU A 73 6.15 1.31 -2.44
C LEU A 73 5.68 -0.10 -2.88
N SER A 74 5.03 -0.83 -1.97
CA SER A 74 4.40 -2.12 -2.26
C SER A 74 2.91 -1.95 -2.55
N SER A 75 2.44 -2.55 -3.65
CA SER A 75 1.03 -2.57 -4.02
C SER A 75 0.18 -3.38 -3.04
N LYS A 76 0.75 -4.41 -2.40
CA LYS A 76 0.09 -5.16 -1.31
C LYS A 76 -0.25 -4.25 -0.13
N ASN A 77 0.58 -3.24 0.14
CA ASN A 77 0.30 -2.31 1.23
C ASN A 77 -0.99 -1.50 0.98
N VAL A 78 -1.35 -1.21 -0.28
CA VAL A 78 -2.62 -0.55 -0.65
C VAL A 78 -3.85 -1.29 -0.10
N LEU A 79 -3.83 -2.62 -0.09
CA LEU A 79 -4.92 -3.42 0.49
C LEU A 79 -5.08 -3.15 1.98
N ASN A 80 -3.96 -3.06 2.69
CA ASN A 80 -3.94 -2.81 4.13
C ASN A 80 -4.41 -1.39 4.51
N TYR A 81 -4.35 -0.44 3.56
CA TYR A 81 -4.80 0.94 3.75
C TYR A 81 -6.29 1.15 3.55
N TRP A 82 -6.93 0.25 2.81
CA TRP A 82 -8.34 0.35 2.57
C TRP A 82 -9.08 -0.23 3.77
N HIS A 83 -9.33 0.62 4.77
CA HIS A 83 -10.01 0.30 6.02
C HIS A 83 -11.19 -0.66 5.78
N TYR A 84 -11.05 -1.89 6.26
CA TYR A 84 -12.08 -2.92 6.31
C TYR A 84 -12.85 -3.07 5.01
N PHE A 85 -12.23 -3.77 4.08
CA PHE A 85 -12.84 -4.24 2.84
C PHE A 85 -14.06 -5.13 3.17
N PRO A 86 -15.32 -4.66 3.07
CA PRO A 86 -16.48 -5.49 3.40
C PRO A 86 -16.55 -6.72 2.49
N PHE A 87 -15.89 -6.62 1.34
CA PHE A 87 -15.77 -7.66 0.33
C PHE A 87 -14.75 -8.75 0.67
N MET A 88 -13.88 -8.57 1.69
CA MET A 88 -13.00 -9.67 2.12
C MET A 88 -13.81 -10.81 2.72
N ASP A 89 -14.89 -10.52 3.43
CA ASP A 89 -15.81 -11.54 3.95
C ASP A 89 -16.37 -12.42 2.81
N MET A 90 -16.60 -11.83 1.63
CA MET A 90 -17.01 -12.60 0.44
C MET A 90 -15.89 -13.49 -0.09
N LEU A 91 -14.67 -12.95 -0.23
CA LEU A 91 -13.52 -13.72 -0.72
C LEU A 91 -13.14 -14.84 0.25
N GLU A 92 -13.24 -14.60 1.55
CA GLU A 92 -13.07 -15.62 2.60
C GLU A 92 -14.10 -16.74 2.48
N GLY A 93 -15.37 -16.39 2.24
CA GLY A 93 -16.43 -17.36 2.06
C GLY A 93 -16.36 -18.18 0.76
N LEU A 94 -15.70 -17.67 -0.27
CA LEU A 94 -15.48 -18.38 -1.54
C LEU A 94 -14.32 -19.38 -1.48
N GLY A 95 -13.42 -19.24 -0.49
CA GLY A 95 -12.29 -20.12 -0.25
C GLY A 95 -10.95 -19.57 -0.75
N GLU A 96 -9.87 -20.27 -0.37
CA GLU A 96 -8.49 -19.80 -0.58
C GLU A 96 -8.19 -19.49 -2.05
N GLU A 97 -8.60 -20.34 -3.00
CA GLU A 97 -8.37 -20.15 -4.44
C GLU A 97 -8.77 -18.73 -4.94
N TYR A 98 -9.87 -18.18 -4.43
CA TYR A 98 -10.34 -16.85 -4.82
C TYR A 98 -9.49 -15.74 -4.20
N LYS A 99 -8.96 -15.93 -2.99
CA LYS A 99 -7.98 -15.00 -2.39
C LYS A 99 -6.69 -14.98 -3.19
N GLU A 100 -6.23 -16.14 -3.67
CA GLU A 100 -5.04 -16.23 -4.50
C GLU A 100 -5.22 -15.47 -5.81
N LYS A 101 -6.33 -15.73 -6.53
CA LYS A 101 -6.69 -15.02 -7.76
C LYS A 101 -6.79 -13.50 -7.53
N PHE A 102 -7.47 -13.09 -6.46
CA PHE A 102 -7.60 -11.68 -6.08
C PHE A 102 -6.24 -11.01 -5.89
N SER A 103 -5.38 -11.63 -5.09
CA SER A 103 -4.04 -11.11 -4.77
C SER A 103 -3.17 -10.97 -6.03
N THR A 104 -3.20 -11.97 -6.92
CA THR A 104 -2.49 -11.90 -8.19
C THR A 104 -3.02 -10.77 -9.08
N GLU A 105 -4.34 -10.62 -9.22
CA GLU A 105 -4.95 -9.51 -9.97
C GLU A 105 -4.62 -8.14 -9.36
N HIS A 106 -4.61 -8.03 -8.03
CA HIS A 106 -4.27 -6.77 -7.36
C HIS A 106 -2.82 -6.37 -7.58
N ILE A 107 -1.89 -7.31 -7.52
CA ILE A 107 -0.47 -7.06 -7.78
C ILE A 107 -0.24 -6.65 -9.24
N LYS A 108 -0.88 -7.33 -10.22
CA LYS A 108 -0.84 -6.92 -11.64
C LYS A 108 -1.23 -5.46 -11.81
N ILE A 109 -2.33 -5.06 -11.17
CA ILE A 109 -2.86 -3.70 -11.26
C ILE A 109 -1.91 -2.71 -10.60
N GLY A 110 -1.32 -3.07 -9.46
CA GLY A 110 -0.28 -2.28 -8.81
C GLY A 110 0.89 -1.98 -9.75
N PHE A 111 1.39 -3.00 -10.45
CA PHE A 111 2.47 -2.85 -11.42
C PHE A 111 2.10 -2.01 -12.64
N ALA A 112 0.92 -2.20 -13.22
CA ALA A 112 0.45 -1.42 -14.37
C ALA A 112 0.41 0.09 -14.09
N HIS A 113 0.29 0.49 -12.81
CA HIS A 113 0.24 1.88 -12.39
C HIS A 113 1.61 2.50 -12.06
N ASN A 114 2.72 1.77 -12.28
CA ASN A 114 4.13 2.23 -12.19
C ASN A 114 4.37 3.30 -11.12
N ILE A 115 4.67 2.87 -9.89
CA ILE A 115 4.76 3.75 -8.71
C ILE A 115 5.95 4.73 -8.77
N SER A 116 6.93 4.53 -9.67
CA SER A 116 8.14 5.37 -9.78
C SER A 116 8.22 6.16 -11.08
N PRO A 117 8.73 7.42 -11.05
CA PRO A 117 8.99 8.20 -12.26
C PRO A 117 9.99 7.51 -13.21
N ILE A 118 9.69 7.51 -14.51
CA ILE A 118 10.51 6.85 -15.56
C ILE A 118 11.99 7.27 -15.53
N HIS A 119 12.29 8.53 -15.19
CA HIS A 119 13.66 9.05 -15.16
C HIS A 119 14.51 8.56 -13.98
N LYS A 120 13.91 7.85 -13.02
CA LYS A 120 14.61 7.25 -11.88
C LYS A 120 14.84 5.74 -12.06
N GLN A 121 14.45 5.19 -13.21
CA GLN A 121 14.45 3.75 -13.45
C GLN A 121 15.68 3.29 -14.22
N ASN A 122 16.19 2.10 -13.88
CA ASN A 122 17.13 1.39 -14.75
C ASN A 122 16.32 0.70 -15.86
N LYS A 123 16.55 1.10 -17.12
CA LYS A 123 15.77 0.59 -18.26
C LYS A 123 15.89 -0.92 -18.43
N GLU A 124 17.09 -1.47 -18.32
CA GLU A 124 17.32 -2.92 -18.51
C GLU A 124 16.60 -3.73 -17.44
N ILE A 125 16.75 -3.32 -16.18
CA ILE A 125 16.08 -3.96 -15.04
C ILE A 125 14.56 -3.87 -15.18
N ARG A 126 14.07 -2.70 -15.61
CA ARG A 126 12.64 -2.49 -15.84
C ARG A 126 12.10 -3.40 -16.94
N ASP A 127 12.80 -3.54 -18.05
CA ASP A 127 12.36 -4.36 -19.17
C ASP A 127 12.29 -5.85 -18.76
N GLN A 128 13.24 -6.32 -17.94
CA GLN A 128 13.18 -7.66 -17.32
C GLN A 128 12.01 -7.80 -16.35
N ILE A 129 11.77 -6.81 -15.48
CA ILE A 129 10.61 -6.81 -14.58
C ILE A 129 9.29 -6.87 -15.35
N ILE A 130 9.16 -6.13 -16.46
CA ILE A 130 7.97 -6.18 -17.33
C ILE A 130 7.80 -7.58 -17.92
N PHE A 131 8.89 -8.20 -18.39
CA PHE A 131 8.86 -9.58 -18.87
C PHE A 131 8.37 -10.54 -17.77
N PHE A 132 8.92 -10.47 -16.56
CA PHE A 132 8.49 -11.30 -15.43
C PHE A 132 7.02 -11.06 -15.06
N GLN A 133 6.54 -9.82 -15.08
CA GLN A 133 5.13 -9.49 -14.84
C GLN A 133 4.22 -10.18 -15.85
N LEU A 134 4.54 -10.07 -17.14
CA LEU A 134 3.74 -10.67 -18.21
C LEU A 134 3.76 -12.19 -18.11
N THR A 135 4.93 -12.78 -17.86
CA THR A 135 5.10 -14.23 -17.85
C THR A 135 4.53 -14.89 -16.59
N LEU A 136 4.82 -14.34 -15.41
CA LEU A 136 4.49 -14.96 -14.12
C LEU A 136 3.12 -14.57 -13.59
N LEU A 137 2.58 -13.41 -14.00
CA LEU A 137 1.28 -12.94 -13.53
C LEU A 137 0.22 -13.06 -14.65
N ASP A 138 0.52 -12.70 -15.90
CA ASP A 138 -0.47 -12.58 -16.98
C ASP A 138 -0.54 -13.78 -17.94
N LYS A 139 -1.18 -14.87 -17.48
CA LYS A 139 -1.39 -16.08 -18.27
C LYS A 139 -2.08 -15.84 -19.61
N ASP A 140 -3.09 -14.97 -19.64
CA ASP A 140 -3.88 -14.75 -20.85
C ASP A 140 -3.08 -14.02 -21.93
N TYR A 141 -2.26 -13.04 -21.52
CA TYR A 141 -1.32 -12.37 -22.42
C TYR A 141 -0.33 -13.36 -23.06
N VAL A 142 0.29 -14.23 -22.26
CA VAL A 142 1.26 -15.21 -22.76
C VAL A 142 0.58 -16.23 -23.69
N MET A 143 -0.56 -16.79 -23.26
CA MET A 143 -1.31 -17.75 -24.07
C MET A 143 -1.78 -17.17 -25.40
N LYS A 144 -2.13 -15.87 -25.45
CA LYS A 144 -2.46 -15.20 -26.72
C LYS A 144 -1.27 -15.12 -27.67
N ASN A 145 -0.07 -14.88 -27.15
CA ASN A 145 1.15 -14.78 -27.95
C ASN A 145 1.73 -16.15 -28.35
N LEU A 146 1.43 -17.21 -27.59
CA LEU A 146 1.83 -18.58 -27.92
C LEU A 146 0.96 -19.25 -29.01
N ARG A 147 -0.27 -18.77 -29.26
CA ARG A 147 -1.30 -19.38 -30.16
C ARG A 147 -0.98 -19.39 -31.67
N GLY A 148 0.29 -19.51 -32.07
CA GLY A 148 0.73 -19.64 -33.46
C GLY A 148 0.48 -21.01 -34.13
N GLY A 149 -0.38 -21.90 -33.60
CA GLY A 149 -0.58 -23.27 -34.10
C GLY A 149 -1.66 -24.11 -33.38
N ASN A 150 -1.99 -25.28 -33.92
CA ASN A 150 -3.19 -26.07 -33.59
C ASN A 150 -3.01 -27.19 -32.53
N HIS A 151 -2.25 -27.01 -31.44
CA HIS A 151 -2.05 -28.08 -30.44
C HIS A 151 -2.13 -27.59 -28.99
N GLN A 152 -3.30 -27.71 -28.35
CA GLN A 152 -3.56 -27.24 -26.97
C GLN A 152 -2.66 -27.86 -25.89
N LEU A 153 -2.28 -29.15 -26.02
CA LEU A 153 -1.43 -29.83 -25.03
C LEU A 153 0.00 -29.28 -25.03
N TYR A 154 0.58 -29.07 -26.22
CA TYR A 154 1.93 -28.50 -26.37
C TYR A 154 2.05 -27.11 -25.75
N TYR A 155 0.98 -26.29 -25.81
CA TYR A 155 1.00 -24.96 -25.21
C TYR A 155 1.06 -24.94 -23.70
N LYS A 156 0.50 -25.95 -23.04
CA LYS A 156 0.53 -26.02 -21.57
C LYS A 156 1.95 -26.28 -21.10
N ASP A 157 2.63 -27.24 -21.71
CA ASP A 157 3.99 -27.63 -21.33
C ASP A 157 4.98 -26.49 -21.61
N VAL A 158 4.92 -25.89 -22.81
CA VAL A 158 5.74 -24.72 -23.18
C VAL A 158 5.49 -23.53 -22.24
N TYR A 159 4.24 -23.31 -21.83
CA TYR A 159 3.92 -22.23 -20.89
C TYR A 159 4.48 -22.50 -19.49
N GLU A 160 4.37 -23.73 -18.99
CA GLU A 160 4.93 -24.09 -17.69
C GLU A 160 6.45 -23.97 -17.66
N GLU A 161 7.14 -24.44 -18.70
CA GLU A 161 8.60 -24.29 -18.85
C GLU A 161 9.00 -22.80 -18.87
N LEU A 162 8.33 -21.98 -19.70
CA LEU A 162 8.60 -20.54 -19.79
C LEU A 162 8.41 -19.83 -18.44
N GLN A 163 7.42 -20.25 -17.65
CA GLN A 163 7.19 -19.68 -16.32
C GLN A 163 8.24 -20.11 -15.30
N ASP A 164 8.72 -21.36 -15.37
CA ASP A 164 9.78 -21.84 -14.49
C ASP A 164 11.09 -21.11 -14.77
N ASP A 165 11.46 -20.98 -16.06
CA ASP A 165 12.63 -20.22 -16.51
C ASP A 165 12.56 -18.75 -16.04
N ALA A 166 11.39 -18.11 -16.24
CA ALA A 166 11.21 -16.72 -15.83
C ALA A 166 11.27 -16.54 -14.30
N LEU A 167 10.79 -17.52 -13.52
CA LEU A 167 10.86 -17.46 -12.07
C LEU A 167 12.29 -17.69 -11.57
N GLU A 168 13.03 -18.62 -12.18
CA GLU A 168 14.45 -18.83 -11.87
C GLU A 168 15.28 -17.59 -12.19
N GLU A 169 15.06 -16.96 -13.34
CA GLU A 169 15.72 -15.72 -13.72
C GLU A 169 15.38 -14.57 -12.75
N ALA A 170 14.11 -14.44 -12.35
CA ALA A 170 13.69 -13.45 -11.37
C ALA A 170 14.36 -13.65 -10.00
N ILE A 171 14.45 -14.90 -9.52
CA ILE A 171 15.15 -15.26 -8.27
C ILE A 171 16.64 -14.95 -8.37
N GLN A 172 17.28 -15.27 -9.48
CA GLN A 172 18.69 -15.00 -9.70
C GLN A 172 18.97 -13.50 -9.76
N MET A 173 18.13 -12.74 -10.46
CA MET A 173 18.21 -11.30 -10.56
C MET A 173 18.01 -10.63 -9.20
N PHE A 174 17.00 -11.07 -8.43
CA PHE A 174 16.78 -10.62 -7.06
C PHE A 174 17.99 -10.91 -6.18
N THR A 175 18.52 -12.14 -6.21
CA THR A 175 19.65 -12.55 -5.37
C THR A 175 20.91 -11.73 -5.67
N ASN A 176 21.12 -11.37 -6.93
CA ASN A 176 22.30 -10.62 -7.38
C ASN A 176 22.06 -9.11 -7.48
N PHE A 177 20.92 -8.59 -7.04
CA PHE A 177 20.58 -7.18 -7.25
C PHE A 177 21.65 -6.21 -6.72
N HIS A 178 22.27 -6.55 -5.60
CA HIS A 178 23.39 -5.83 -4.99
C HIS A 178 24.61 -5.60 -5.91
N THR A 179 24.80 -6.39 -6.96
CA THR A 179 25.90 -6.23 -7.93
C THR A 179 25.61 -5.18 -9.00
N THR A 180 24.37 -4.66 -9.04
CA THR A 180 23.98 -3.58 -9.97
C THR A 180 24.77 -2.32 -9.66
N ARG A 181 25.13 -1.54 -10.68
CA ARG A 181 25.75 -0.22 -10.49
C ARG A 181 24.80 0.70 -9.71
N GLU A 182 25.23 1.23 -8.57
CA GLU A 182 24.44 2.13 -7.70
C GLU A 182 23.10 1.49 -7.24
N PRO A 183 23.14 0.33 -6.58
CA PRO A 183 21.95 -0.50 -6.36
C PRO A 183 20.93 0.21 -5.44
N GLU A 184 21.38 1.10 -4.55
CA GLU A 184 20.51 1.94 -3.70
C GLU A 184 19.57 2.86 -4.49
N LYS A 185 19.93 3.25 -5.72
CA LYS A 185 19.09 4.11 -6.55
C LYS A 185 17.85 3.37 -7.08
N TYR A 186 17.92 2.05 -7.21
CA TYR A 186 16.92 1.21 -7.87
C TYR A 186 16.12 0.37 -6.88
N HIS A 187 15.88 0.89 -5.68
CA HIS A 187 15.11 0.20 -4.64
C HIS A 187 13.66 -0.12 -5.04
N VAL A 188 13.09 0.64 -5.97
CA VAL A 188 11.74 0.38 -6.49
C VAL A 188 11.74 -0.91 -7.31
N GLU A 189 12.74 -1.09 -8.17
CA GLU A 189 12.91 -2.29 -8.97
C GLU A 189 13.18 -3.52 -8.10
N LEU A 190 14.00 -3.38 -7.06
CA LEU A 190 14.20 -4.43 -6.07
C LEU A 190 12.88 -4.83 -5.38
N GLU A 191 12.07 -3.84 -5.00
CA GLU A 191 10.76 -4.09 -4.42
C GLU A 191 9.79 -4.77 -5.41
N HIS A 192 9.84 -4.40 -6.69
CA HIS A 192 9.03 -5.02 -7.72
C HIS A 192 9.41 -6.50 -7.93
N LEU A 193 10.71 -6.80 -8.00
CA LEU A 193 11.20 -8.19 -8.06
C LEU A 193 10.73 -8.98 -6.83
N PHE A 194 10.88 -8.40 -5.63
CA PHE A 194 10.40 -9.02 -4.40
C PHE A 194 8.91 -9.33 -4.45
N GLN A 195 8.04 -8.39 -4.84
CA GLN A 195 6.59 -8.60 -4.93
C GLN A 195 6.20 -9.69 -5.94
N ILE A 196 6.91 -9.82 -7.07
CA ILE A 196 6.67 -10.88 -8.05
C ILE A 196 7.02 -12.24 -7.43
N ILE A 197 8.23 -12.36 -6.86
CA ILE A 197 8.72 -13.61 -6.26
C ILE A 197 7.83 -14.02 -5.07
N GLU A 198 7.48 -13.06 -4.21
CA GLU A 198 6.61 -13.27 -3.06
C GLU A 198 5.22 -13.75 -3.50
N ASN A 199 4.63 -13.17 -4.55
CA ASN A 199 3.37 -13.67 -5.10
C ASN A 199 3.49 -15.13 -5.58
N GLN A 200 4.58 -15.48 -6.27
CA GLN A 200 4.79 -16.88 -6.70
C GLN A 200 5.01 -17.82 -5.51
N LYS A 201 5.76 -17.39 -4.49
CA LYS A 201 6.01 -18.16 -3.26
C LYS A 201 4.72 -18.40 -2.47
N ASP A 202 3.85 -17.39 -2.36
CA ASP A 202 2.61 -17.45 -1.60
C ASP A 202 1.53 -18.30 -2.30
N TYR A 203 1.36 -18.09 -3.61
CA TYR A 203 0.18 -18.53 -4.38
C TYR A 203 0.47 -19.53 -5.50
N GLN A 204 1.74 -19.84 -5.77
CA GLN A 204 2.17 -20.87 -6.72
C GLN A 204 3.19 -21.81 -6.06
N ARG A 205 2.90 -22.24 -4.82
CA ARG A 205 3.81 -23.02 -3.97
C ARG A 205 4.39 -24.26 -4.66
N ALA A 206 3.55 -25.01 -5.37
CA ALA A 206 4.00 -26.21 -6.08
C ALA A 206 5.08 -25.92 -7.13
N ARG A 207 4.96 -24.79 -7.84
CA ARG A 207 5.98 -24.31 -8.78
C ARG A 207 7.23 -23.85 -8.03
N PHE A 208 7.05 -23.04 -7.00
CA PHE A 208 8.16 -22.51 -6.23
C PHE A 208 9.01 -23.64 -5.62
N SER A 209 8.37 -24.71 -5.12
CA SER A 209 9.03 -25.86 -4.52
C SER A 209 9.72 -26.81 -5.51
N ARG A 210 9.39 -26.78 -6.81
CA ARG A 210 10.02 -27.66 -7.82
C ARG A 210 11.29 -27.07 -8.44
N LEU A 211 11.56 -25.78 -8.24
CA LEU A 211 12.76 -25.14 -8.75
C LEU A 211 14.03 -25.73 -8.11
N PRO A 212 15.15 -25.82 -8.86
CA PRO A 212 16.45 -26.09 -8.27
C PRO A 212 16.67 -25.09 -7.14
N GLY A 213 17.06 -25.57 -5.96
CA GLY A 213 17.07 -24.78 -4.72
C GLY A 213 17.64 -23.38 -4.95
N PRO A 214 16.98 -22.33 -4.43
CA PRO A 214 17.30 -20.96 -4.81
C PRO A 214 18.76 -20.66 -4.45
N GLY A 215 19.47 -19.94 -5.33
CA GLY A 215 20.90 -19.72 -5.21
C GLY A 215 21.36 -19.27 -3.82
N ASN A 216 22.63 -19.56 -3.48
CA ASN A 216 23.18 -19.29 -2.15
C ASN A 216 22.80 -17.89 -1.61
N GLY A 217 22.14 -17.86 -0.45
CA GLY A 217 21.74 -16.63 0.23
C GLY A 217 20.42 -16.00 -0.23
N PHE A 218 19.65 -16.64 -1.12
CA PHE A 218 18.32 -16.16 -1.50
C PHE A 218 17.38 -16.02 -0.30
N GLU A 219 17.18 -17.09 0.49
CA GLU A 219 16.22 -17.07 1.61
C GLU A 219 16.57 -15.99 2.63
N GLU A 220 17.86 -15.81 2.95
CA GLU A 220 18.29 -14.75 3.86
C GLU A 220 17.94 -13.35 3.32
N LYS A 221 18.19 -13.09 2.03
CA LYS A 221 17.83 -11.82 1.37
C LYS A 221 16.32 -11.62 1.29
N PHE A 222 15.58 -12.69 1.01
CA PHE A 222 14.14 -12.69 0.91
C PHE A 222 13.49 -12.39 2.28
N ASP A 223 13.96 -13.05 3.33
CA ASP A 223 13.48 -12.84 4.71
C ASP A 223 13.82 -11.43 5.22
N LEU A 224 14.98 -10.89 4.86
CA LEU A 224 15.34 -9.49 5.13
C LEU A 224 14.40 -8.50 4.43
N MET A 225 14.08 -8.72 3.16
CA MET A 225 13.11 -7.88 2.43
C MET A 225 11.70 -8.00 3.01
N SER A 226 11.27 -9.21 3.38
CA SER A 226 9.96 -9.46 3.97
C SER A 226 9.80 -8.73 5.31
N SER A 227 10.75 -8.93 6.23
CA SER A 227 10.74 -8.28 7.55
C SER A 227 10.89 -6.75 7.44
N GLY A 228 11.82 -6.26 6.62
CA GLY A 228 11.98 -4.83 6.33
C GLY A 228 10.73 -4.21 5.70
N GLY A 229 10.09 -4.94 4.79
CA GLY A 229 8.86 -4.54 4.11
C GLY A 229 7.68 -4.36 5.05
N GLN A 230 7.53 -5.22 6.06
CA GLN A 230 6.48 -5.11 7.08
C GLN A 230 6.65 -3.85 7.95
N ILE A 231 7.88 -3.59 8.41
CA ILE A 231 8.18 -2.39 9.20
C ILE A 231 7.97 -1.13 8.36
N ARG A 232 8.48 -1.13 7.11
CA ARG A 232 8.26 -0.05 6.16
C ARG A 232 6.77 0.20 5.92
N ALA A 233 5.96 -0.84 5.78
CA ALA A 233 4.52 -0.72 5.62
C ALA A 233 3.86 0.02 6.79
N ASN A 234 4.24 -0.30 8.04
CA ASN A 234 3.73 0.39 9.22
C ASN A 234 4.12 1.88 9.27
N ILE A 235 5.35 2.19 8.88
CA ILE A 235 5.87 3.57 8.80
C ILE A 235 5.13 4.36 7.71
N GLU A 236 5.00 3.79 6.51
CA GLU A 236 4.19 4.38 5.43
C GLU A 236 2.75 4.64 5.93
N ARG A 237 2.21 3.78 6.81
CA ARG A 237 0.84 3.96 7.30
C ARG A 237 0.68 5.18 8.14
N MET A 238 1.64 5.34 9.04
CA MET A 238 1.71 6.49 9.89
C MET A 238 1.90 7.78 9.07
N GLN A 239 2.76 7.76 8.05
CA GLN A 239 2.99 8.89 7.16
C GLN A 239 1.70 9.34 6.45
N ILE A 240 0.98 8.39 5.85
CA ILE A 240 -0.30 8.65 5.16
C ILE A 240 -1.34 9.19 6.13
N TYR A 241 -1.43 8.61 7.34
CA TYR A 241 -2.37 9.06 8.36
C TYR A 241 -2.11 10.53 8.75
N ILE A 242 -0.85 10.88 9.01
CA ILE A 242 -0.46 12.23 9.40
C ILE A 242 -0.84 13.25 8.32
N HIS A 243 -0.46 12.95 7.08
CA HIS A 243 -0.71 13.81 5.92
C HIS A 243 -2.20 14.03 5.62
N ASN A 244 -3.04 13.02 5.91
CA ASN A 244 -4.47 13.11 5.63
C ASN A 244 -5.26 13.80 6.76
N ASN A 245 -4.83 13.66 8.02
CA ASN A 245 -5.59 14.15 9.18
C ASN A 245 -5.11 15.51 9.71
N PHE A 246 -3.82 15.86 9.57
CA PHE A 246 -3.27 17.10 10.14
C PHE A 246 -3.08 18.21 9.12
N LYS A 247 -4.16 18.59 8.45
CA LYS A 247 -4.14 19.73 7.50
C LYS A 247 -4.09 21.06 8.23
N LYS A 248 -3.27 21.99 7.71
CA LYS A 248 -3.26 23.39 8.17
C LYS A 248 -4.61 24.03 7.84
N PHE A 249 -5.11 24.89 8.72
CA PHE A 249 -6.31 25.68 8.47
C PHE A 249 -6.10 26.61 7.26
N GLU A 250 -7.05 26.64 6.33
CA GLU A 250 -7.03 27.53 5.15
C GLU A 250 -7.10 29.01 5.58
N TRP A 251 -6.33 29.88 4.91
CA TRP A 251 -6.16 31.32 5.17
C TRP A 251 -6.94 32.14 4.12
N PRO A 252 -7.49 33.37 4.38
CA PRO A 252 -7.24 34.28 5.51
C PRO A 252 -8.27 34.27 6.62
N PHE A 253 -7.81 34.56 7.84
CA PHE A 253 -8.66 34.93 8.98
C PHE A 253 -8.98 36.42 8.96
N PRO A 254 -10.25 36.84 8.83
CA PRO A 254 -10.70 38.13 9.35
C PRO A 254 -11.35 37.89 10.72
N PHE A 255 -10.66 38.31 11.78
CA PHE A 255 -11.23 38.75 13.06
C PHE A 255 -11.75 37.76 14.13
N SER A 256 -11.65 36.43 13.99
CA SER A 256 -11.75 35.55 15.17
C SER A 256 -11.11 34.18 14.97
N TYR A 257 -10.41 33.69 16.00
CA TYR A 257 -10.10 32.27 16.11
C TYR A 257 -11.42 31.54 16.35
N SER A 258 -11.83 30.65 15.44
CA SER A 258 -13.05 29.90 15.65
C SER A 258 -12.86 28.92 16.81
N GLN A 259 -13.83 28.82 17.70
CA GLN A 259 -13.84 27.84 18.81
C GLN A 259 -13.60 26.42 18.28
N ARG A 260 -14.17 26.12 17.11
CA ARG A 260 -13.93 24.87 16.37
C ARG A 260 -12.45 24.61 16.10
N ASN A 261 -11.68 25.60 15.64
CA ASN A 261 -10.26 25.41 15.33
C ASN A 261 -9.40 25.28 16.60
N ILE A 262 -9.81 25.92 17.71
CA ILE A 262 -9.18 25.72 19.02
C ILE A 262 -9.38 24.27 19.48
N GLU A 263 -10.61 23.75 19.41
CA GLU A 263 -10.94 22.37 19.77
C GLU A 263 -10.21 21.36 18.88
N VAL A 264 -10.22 21.58 17.56
CA VAL A 264 -9.45 20.77 16.60
C VAL A 264 -7.97 20.81 16.93
N SER A 265 -7.40 21.97 17.28
CA SER A 265 -5.98 22.07 17.65
C SER A 265 -5.65 21.30 18.93
N LYS A 266 -6.49 21.39 19.97
CA LYS A 266 -6.32 20.61 21.21
C LYS A 266 -6.38 19.10 20.93
N LYS A 267 -7.40 18.66 20.19
CA LYS A 267 -7.54 17.26 19.78
C LYS A 267 -6.32 16.78 19.01
N ASN A 268 -5.90 17.54 17.99
CA ASN A 268 -4.79 17.18 17.11
C ASN A 268 -3.47 17.09 17.88
N ILE A 269 -3.22 17.96 18.85
CA ILE A 269 -2.01 17.88 19.69
C ILE A 269 -1.98 16.56 20.48
N GLU A 270 -3.09 16.17 21.11
CA GLU A 270 -3.13 14.89 21.85
C GLU A 270 -2.97 13.69 20.91
N GLU A 271 -3.59 13.74 19.74
CA GLU A 271 -3.46 12.70 18.73
C GLU A 271 -2.03 12.58 18.20
N ILE A 272 -1.36 13.71 17.93
CA ILE A 272 0.05 13.76 17.52
C ILE A 272 0.96 13.19 18.62
N ARG A 273 0.65 13.41 19.91
CA ARG A 273 1.41 12.80 21.01
C ARG A 273 1.26 11.29 21.05
N ILE A 274 0.07 10.76 20.80
CA ILE A 274 -0.16 9.30 20.69
C ILE A 274 0.66 8.74 19.52
N LEU A 275 0.62 9.42 18.37
CA LEU A 275 1.41 9.06 17.20
C LEU A 275 2.91 9.07 17.50
N ALA A 276 3.44 10.10 18.15
CA ALA A 276 4.86 10.16 18.53
C ALA A 276 5.29 8.99 19.42
N LYS A 277 4.43 8.56 20.37
CA LYS A 277 4.66 7.35 21.18
C LYS A 277 4.68 6.09 20.32
N HIS A 278 3.75 5.98 19.38
CA HIS A 278 3.68 4.83 18.48
C HIS A 278 4.91 4.75 17.55
N LEU A 279 5.37 5.88 17.00
CA LEU A 279 6.60 5.92 16.20
C LEU A 279 7.81 5.47 17.00
N LYS A 280 7.92 5.90 18.26
CA LYS A 280 9.01 5.48 19.14
C LYS A 280 9.01 3.97 19.37
N MET A 281 7.82 3.37 19.54
CA MET A 281 7.68 1.92 19.67
C MET A 281 8.11 1.18 18.39
N LEU A 282 7.67 1.65 17.22
CA LEU A 282 8.08 1.09 15.92
C LEU A 282 9.60 1.22 15.68
N GLU A 283 10.18 2.36 16.06
CA GLU A 283 11.63 2.58 15.96
C GLU A 283 12.40 1.63 16.90
N SER A 284 11.92 1.41 18.13
CA SER A 284 12.50 0.43 19.05
C SER A 284 12.41 -1.00 18.50
N GLU A 285 11.23 -1.42 18.04
CA GLU A 285 11.03 -2.74 17.43
C GLU A 285 11.95 -2.94 16.22
N TYR A 286 12.11 -1.91 15.40
CA TYR A 286 13.02 -1.92 14.27
C TYR A 286 14.48 -2.10 14.70
N LEU A 287 14.93 -1.36 15.71
CA LEU A 287 16.31 -1.42 16.20
C LEU A 287 16.62 -2.74 16.93
N GLU A 288 15.65 -3.31 17.65
CA GLU A 288 15.80 -4.59 18.36
C GLU A 288 15.90 -5.78 17.40
N ASN A 289 15.08 -5.78 16.34
CA ASN A 289 15.06 -6.85 15.35
C ASN A 289 16.16 -6.69 14.27
N LYS A 290 16.85 -5.55 14.25
CA LYS A 290 17.90 -5.26 13.27
C LYS A 290 19.17 -6.05 13.60
N LYS A 291 19.56 -6.96 12.70
CA LYS A 291 20.95 -7.42 12.63
C LYS A 291 21.84 -6.26 12.18
N PRO A 292 22.97 -5.98 12.86
CA PRO A 292 23.91 -4.97 12.41
C PRO A 292 24.58 -5.45 11.13
N ILE A 293 24.12 -4.92 9.99
CA ILE A 293 24.68 -5.18 8.66
C ILE A 293 25.42 -3.92 8.22
N SER A 294 26.69 -4.05 7.84
CA SER A 294 27.49 -2.94 7.31
C SER A 294 26.92 -2.45 5.98
N PRO A 295 26.94 -1.14 5.67
CA PRO A 295 26.59 -0.62 4.35
C PRO A 295 27.36 -1.25 3.18
N ASP A 296 28.56 -1.76 3.44
CA ASP A 296 29.41 -2.42 2.45
C ASP A 296 29.01 -3.89 2.20
N GLU A 297 28.15 -4.47 3.03
CA GLU A 297 27.72 -5.86 2.88
C GLU A 297 26.60 -5.99 1.84
N PRO A 298 26.61 -7.04 0.99
CA PRO A 298 25.55 -7.35 0.04
C PRO A 298 24.14 -7.38 0.64
N LEU A 299 24.00 -7.78 1.90
CA LEU A 299 22.73 -7.89 2.60
C LEU A 299 22.10 -6.52 2.93
N TYR A 300 22.89 -5.45 2.95
CA TYR A 300 22.45 -4.14 3.41
C TYR A 300 21.26 -3.61 2.61
N ILE A 301 21.28 -3.75 1.28
CA ILE A 301 20.20 -3.27 0.43
C ILE A 301 18.87 -3.97 0.70
N TYR A 302 18.90 -5.27 1.01
CA TYR A 302 17.72 -6.08 1.29
C TYR A 302 17.12 -5.78 2.67
N SER A 303 17.94 -5.27 3.61
CA SER A 303 17.44 -4.80 4.91
C SER A 303 16.58 -3.54 4.81
N GLN A 304 16.61 -2.84 3.67
CA GLN A 304 15.93 -1.57 3.43
C GLN A 304 16.25 -0.48 4.47
N HIS A 305 17.39 -0.60 5.18
CA HIS A 305 17.68 0.21 6.36
C HIS A 305 17.65 1.71 6.09
N LYS A 306 18.26 2.14 4.99
CA LYS A 306 18.30 3.55 4.58
C LYS A 306 16.89 4.10 4.36
N ILE A 307 16.06 3.40 3.58
CA ILE A 307 14.69 3.80 3.26
C ILE A 307 13.82 3.90 4.51
N ILE A 308 13.93 2.91 5.40
CA ILE A 308 13.19 2.87 6.66
C ILE A 308 13.60 4.05 7.54
N THR A 309 14.91 4.29 7.68
CA THR A 309 15.45 5.36 8.53
C THR A 309 15.06 6.75 8.00
N ASP A 310 15.17 6.96 6.69
CA ASP A 310 14.78 8.21 6.05
C ASP A 310 13.29 8.50 6.30
N LYS A 311 12.42 7.51 6.10
CA LYS A 311 10.98 7.67 6.38
C LYS A 311 10.66 7.92 7.86
N ILE A 312 11.38 7.28 8.79
CA ILE A 312 11.21 7.56 10.23
C ILE A 312 11.56 9.02 10.52
N ASN A 313 12.66 9.52 9.94
CA ASN A 313 13.08 10.90 10.12
C ASN A 313 12.08 11.90 9.53
N ASP A 314 11.54 11.62 8.34
CA ASP A 314 10.48 12.43 7.73
C ASP A 314 9.26 12.53 8.66
N ILE A 315 8.80 11.40 9.23
CA ILE A 315 7.65 11.40 10.14
C ILE A 315 7.97 12.17 11.43
N LYS A 316 9.18 12.04 11.98
CA LYS A 316 9.60 12.83 13.15
C LYS A 316 9.49 14.32 12.84
N GLU A 317 9.96 14.75 11.66
CA GLU A 317 9.85 16.13 11.22
C GLU A 317 8.38 16.58 11.07
N ASP A 318 7.53 15.76 10.43
CA ASP A 318 6.11 16.05 10.27
C ASP A 318 5.39 16.20 11.62
N ILE A 319 5.68 15.33 12.58
CA ILE A 319 5.16 15.39 13.96
C ILE A 319 5.58 16.69 14.64
N ILE A 320 6.87 17.05 14.55
CA ILE A 320 7.39 18.29 15.14
C ILE A 320 6.73 19.51 14.50
N ASN A 321 6.65 19.56 13.18
CA ASN A 321 6.09 20.68 12.43
C ASN A 321 4.58 20.84 12.69
N SER A 322 3.84 19.73 12.74
CA SER A 322 2.41 19.72 13.04
C SER A 322 2.14 20.16 14.47
N THR A 323 2.92 19.67 15.44
CA THR A 323 2.82 20.07 16.86
C THR A 323 3.04 21.57 17.01
N LYS A 324 4.16 22.09 16.47
CA LYS A 324 4.48 23.53 16.51
C LYS A 324 3.39 24.38 15.88
N TYR A 325 2.78 23.91 14.78
CA TYR A 325 1.69 24.63 14.12
C TYR A 325 0.47 24.79 15.04
N TYR A 326 -0.04 23.70 15.61
CA TYR A 326 -1.24 23.74 16.47
C TYR A 326 -0.97 24.44 17.81
N GLU A 327 0.21 24.27 18.40
CA GLU A 327 0.60 25.00 19.63
C GLU A 327 0.73 26.51 19.37
N LYS A 328 1.29 26.90 18.22
CA LYS A 328 1.33 28.31 17.81
C LYS A 328 -0.07 28.87 17.59
N TYR A 329 -0.99 28.09 17.02
CA TYR A 329 -2.39 28.49 16.86
C TYR A 329 -3.06 28.75 18.21
N LEU A 330 -2.95 27.81 19.16
CA LEU A 330 -3.53 27.94 20.50
C LEU A 330 -2.92 29.10 21.31
N SER A 331 -1.60 29.24 21.29
CA SER A 331 -0.94 30.34 22.01
C SER A 331 -1.32 31.71 21.44
N SER A 332 -1.54 31.79 20.12
CA SER A 332 -1.94 33.04 19.46
C SER A 332 -3.44 33.34 19.64
N SER A 333 -4.29 32.31 19.73
CA SER A 333 -5.72 32.48 20.04
C SER A 333 -5.93 33.01 21.47
N LEU A 334 -5.10 32.54 22.42
CA LEU A 334 -5.14 32.97 23.82
C LEU A 334 -4.71 34.43 24.03
N LYS A 335 -3.84 34.98 23.16
CA LYS A 335 -3.38 36.37 23.24
C LYS A 335 -4.42 37.40 22.75
N ILE A 336 -5.41 36.98 21.96
CA ILE A 336 -6.35 37.88 21.27
C ILE A 336 -7.72 37.91 21.96
N SER A 337 -8.05 36.94 22.83
CA SER A 337 -9.31 36.92 23.60
C SER A 337 -9.08 36.63 25.10
N PRO A 338 -8.80 37.65 25.93
CA PRO A 338 -8.63 37.50 27.38
C PRO A 338 -9.90 37.04 28.11
N ALA A 339 -11.08 37.39 27.58
CA ALA A 339 -12.38 36.98 28.15
C ALA A 339 -12.57 35.45 28.12
N TYR A 340 -11.99 34.78 27.13
CA TYR A 340 -12.01 33.32 26.99
C TYR A 340 -11.17 32.60 28.05
N TRP A 341 -10.11 33.23 28.57
CA TRP A 341 -9.27 32.66 29.62
C TRP A 341 -10.05 32.52 30.93
N LEU A 342 -10.84 33.53 31.29
CA LEU A 342 -11.69 33.49 32.48
C LEU A 342 -12.77 32.41 32.35
N GLU A 343 -13.46 32.31 31.21
CA GLU A 343 -14.53 31.33 31.04
C GLU A 343 -14.03 29.88 30.96
N THR A 344 -12.91 29.64 30.27
CA THR A 344 -12.30 28.30 30.13
C THR A 344 -11.68 27.81 31.44
N VAL A 345 -10.98 28.69 32.19
CA VAL A 345 -10.44 28.32 33.51
C VAL A 345 -11.57 28.07 34.50
N THR A 346 -12.64 28.88 34.47
CA THR A 346 -13.81 28.69 35.36
C THR A 346 -14.55 27.38 35.06
N ASN A 347 -14.68 26.98 33.78
CA ASN A 347 -15.30 25.71 33.41
C ASN A 347 -14.39 24.51 33.71
N TRP A 348 -13.08 24.63 33.50
CA TRP A 348 -12.12 23.57 33.79
C TRP A 348 -11.96 23.28 35.31
N PHE A 349 -12.12 24.30 36.16
CA PHE A 349 -12.18 24.11 37.61
C PHE A 349 -13.52 23.52 38.07
N LYS A 350 -14.64 23.80 37.38
CA LYS A 350 -15.95 23.21 37.71
C LYS A 350 -16.04 21.71 37.38
N GLU A 351 -15.38 21.24 36.32
CA GLU A 351 -15.36 19.81 35.96
C GLU A 351 -14.45 18.95 36.84
N LYS A 352 -13.57 19.54 37.64
CA LYS A 352 -12.66 18.81 38.55
C LYS A 352 -13.09 18.78 40.02
N VAL A 353 -14.15 19.51 40.37
CA VAL A 353 -14.61 19.68 41.78
C VAL A 353 -16.00 19.05 42.01
N ASN A 354 -16.54 18.31 41.03
CA ASN A 354 -17.69 17.42 41.23
C ASN A 354 -17.34 15.99 40.89
#